data_AF-A0A5K0X4Y2-F1
#
_entry.id   AF-A0A5K0X4Y2-F1
#
_cell.length_a   1.000
_cell.length_b   1.000
_cell.length_c   1.000
_cell.angle_alpha   90.00
_cell.angle_beta   90.00
_cell.angle_gamma   90.00
#
_symmetry.space_group_name_H-M   'P 1'
#
loop_
_entity.id
_entity.type
_entity.pdbx_description
1 polymer ?
#
loop_
_entity_poly.entity_id
_entity_poly.type
_entity_poly.pdbx_seq_one_letter_code
_entity_poly.pdbx_strand_id
1 'polypeptide(L)'
;GGATIVWDLVVGGWELEYGAEFVPNAEGSYTIAVEKCRKMVAGDGPIHNSFAAKEHGKLVLSIDNSLSRRKKVAAYRYLVRRSSSSVPA
;
A
#
# COMPACT_ATOMS: atom_id res chain seq x y z
N GLY A 1 -12.26 16.14 0.25
CA GLY A 1 -11.07 16.29 -0.62
C GLY A 1 -10.33 14.98 -0.64
N GLY A 2 -9.90 14.53 -1.82
CA GLY A 2 -9.13 13.29 -1.96
C GLY A 2 -7.69 13.41 -1.46
N ALA A 3 -6.93 12.31 -1.55
CA ALA A 3 -5.50 12.31 -1.27
C ALA A 3 -4.78 11.35 -2.20
N THR A 4 -3.57 11.73 -2.61
CA THR A 4 -2.64 10.81 -3.28
C THR A 4 -1.69 10.25 -2.24
N ILE A 5 -1.63 8.93 -2.15
CA ILE A 5 -0.72 8.21 -1.29
C ILE A 5 0.33 7.59 -2.20
N VAL A 6 1.61 7.79 -1.87
CA VAL A 6 2.75 7.17 -2.57
C VAL A 6 3.50 6.35 -1.53
N TRP A 7 3.95 5.16 -1.89
CA TRP A 7 4.75 4.33 -0.99
C TRP A 7 5.90 3.64 -1.70
N ASP A 8 6.96 3.43 -0.92
CA ASP A 8 8.09 2.59 -1.26
C ASP A 8 8.13 1.41 -0.28
N LEU A 9 8.39 0.19 -0.76
CA LEU A 9 8.58 -1.00 0.07
C LEU A 9 9.78 -1.81 -0.43
N VAL A 10 10.67 -2.17 0.49
CA VAL A 10 11.77 -3.09 0.25
C VAL A 10 11.62 -4.28 1.18
N VAL A 11 11.85 -5.47 0.64
CA VAL A 11 11.84 -6.72 1.39
C VAL A 11 13.20 -7.38 1.26
N GLY A 12 13.75 -7.79 2.40
CA GLY A 12 15.07 -8.41 2.49
C GLY A 12 14.97 -9.73 3.24
N GLY A 13 15.67 -10.74 2.73
CA GLY A 13 15.65 -12.08 3.28
C GLY A 13 14.36 -12.83 2.94
N TRP A 14 14.49 -13.86 2.10
CA TRP A 14 13.48 -14.90 1.83
C TRP A 14 12.10 -14.47 1.30
N GLU A 15 11.36 -15.46 0.80
CA GLU A 15 10.10 -15.28 0.05
C GLU A 15 8.92 -14.95 0.96
N LEU A 16 8.27 -13.80 0.77
CA LEU A 16 7.08 -13.35 1.50
C LEU A 16 5.96 -12.96 0.53
N GLU A 17 4.76 -12.68 1.04
CA GLU A 17 3.65 -12.15 0.21
C GLU A 17 3.37 -10.69 0.52
N TYR A 18 3.14 -9.91 -0.54
CA TYR A 18 2.81 -8.49 -0.46
C TYR A 18 1.53 -8.19 -1.24
N GLY A 19 0.67 -7.34 -0.69
CA GLY A 19 -0.47 -6.75 -1.40
C GLY A 19 -0.82 -5.36 -0.86
N ALA A 20 -1.67 -4.64 -1.59
CA ALA A 20 -2.21 -3.36 -1.12
C ALA A 20 -3.70 -3.23 -1.41
N GLU A 21 -4.45 -2.73 -0.43
CA GLU A 21 -5.89 -2.55 -0.53
C GLU A 21 -6.28 -1.19 0.04
N PHE A 22 -7.29 -0.55 -0.57
CA PHE A 22 -7.90 0.64 -0.03
C PHE A 22 -9.28 0.30 0.54
N VAL A 23 -9.51 0.67 1.80
CA VAL A 23 -10.78 0.46 2.49
C VAL A 23 -11.43 1.82 2.71
N PRO A 24 -12.48 2.16 1.94
CA PRO A 24 -13.28 3.36 2.18
C PRO A 24 -13.93 3.35 3.57
N ASN A 25 -14.11 4.54 4.15
CA ASN A 25 -14.81 4.69 5.41
C ASN A 25 -16.35 4.67 5.25
N ALA A 26 -16.86 4.91 4.05
CA ALA A 26 -18.29 4.98 3.80
C ALA A 26 -18.94 3.60 3.94
N GLU A 27 -19.99 3.52 4.76
CA GLU A 27 -20.74 2.29 5.01
C GLU A 27 -21.33 1.73 3.69
N GLY A 28 -21.28 0.41 3.53
CA GLY A 28 -21.73 -0.27 2.30
C GLY A 28 -20.76 -0.19 1.12
N SER A 29 -19.59 0.44 1.28
CA SER A 29 -18.56 0.47 0.22
C SER A 29 -17.73 -0.81 0.17
N TYR A 30 -17.11 -1.06 -0.99
CA TYR A 30 -16.23 -2.20 -1.19
C TYR A 30 -14.76 -1.84 -0.99
N THR A 31 -13.98 -2.78 -0.47
CA THR A 31 -12.51 -2.72 -0.49
C THR A 31 -12.02 -2.74 -1.94
N ILE A 32 -11.10 -1.84 -2.27
CA ILE A 32 -10.48 -1.74 -3.59
C ILE A 32 -9.12 -2.43 -3.55
N ALA A 33 -8.92 -3.43 -4.39
CA ALA A 33 -7.62 -4.05 -4.59
C ALA A 33 -6.70 -3.10 -5.38
N VAL A 34 -5.72 -2.50 -4.71
CA VAL A 34 -4.79 -1.52 -5.30
C VAL A 34 -3.59 -2.24 -5.92
N GLU A 35 -3.04 -3.21 -5.20
CA GLU A 35 -2.02 -4.14 -5.70
C GLU A 35 -2.47 -5.55 -5.38
N LYS A 36 -2.48 -6.39 -6.42
CA LYS A 36 -2.82 -7.81 -6.25
C LYS A 36 -1.75 -8.47 -5.37
N CYS A 37 -2.19 -9.28 -4.41
CA CYS A 37 -1.28 -10.08 -3.60
C CYS A 37 -0.34 -10.91 -4.49
N ARG A 38 0.96 -10.75 -4.27
CA ARG A 38 2.01 -11.46 -5.00
C ARG A 38 3.12 -11.90 -4.06
N LYS A 39 3.78 -12.99 -4.43
CA LYS A 39 5.02 -13.42 -3.81
C LYS A 39 6.14 -12.46 -4.19
N MET A 40 6.98 -12.16 -3.22
CA MET A 40 8.19 -11.37 -3.37
C MET A 40 9.39 -12.18 -2.89
N VAL A 41 10.49 -12.12 -3.63
CA VAL A 41 11.76 -12.75 -3.27
C VAL A 41 12.83 -11.70 -2.98
N ALA A 42 13.90 -12.09 -2.28
CA ALA A 42 14.97 -11.14 -1.88
C ALA A 42 15.72 -10.49 -3.07
N GLY A 43 15.60 -11.04 -4.27
CA GLY A 43 16.14 -10.45 -5.50
C GLY A 43 15.18 -9.46 -6.18
N ASP A 44 13.94 -9.36 -5.72
CA ASP A 44 13.00 -8.37 -6.26
C ASP A 44 13.45 -6.98 -5.83
N GLY A 45 13.41 -6.04 -6.78
CA GLY A 45 13.72 -4.64 -6.51
C GLY A 45 12.71 -3.96 -5.57
N PRO A 46 13.00 -2.72 -5.16
CA PRO A 46 12.06 -1.92 -4.39
C PRO A 46 10.72 -1.78 -5.13
N ILE A 47 9.62 -1.91 -4.40
CA ILE A 47 8.29 -1.53 -4.87
C ILE A 47 8.17 -0.02 -4.73
N HIS A 48 7.70 0.63 -5.79
CA HIS A 48 7.27 2.02 -5.80
C HIS A 48 5.89 2.10 -6.44
N ASN A 49 4.88 2.57 -5.70
CA ASN A 49 3.54 2.72 -6.27
C ASN A 49 2.77 3.88 -5.61
N SER A 50 1.64 4.25 -6.20
CA SER A 50 0.77 5.32 -5.76
C SER A 50 -0.72 5.00 -5.95
N PHE A 51 -1.56 5.60 -5.11
CA PHE A 51 -3.00 5.48 -5.17
C PHE A 51 -3.67 6.84 -4.91
N ALA A 52 -4.57 7.24 -5.80
CA ALA A 52 -5.36 8.46 -5.67
C ALA A 52 -6.72 8.12 -5.06
N ALA A 53 -6.84 8.28 -3.73
CA ALA A 53 -8.09 8.11 -3.02
C ALA A 53 -9.04 9.29 -3.31
N LYS A 54 -10.24 8.98 -3.82
CA LYS A 54 -11.28 9.97 -4.09
C LYS A 54 -12.14 10.28 -2.86
N GLU A 55 -12.06 9.44 -1.84
CA GLU A 55 -12.85 9.51 -0.62
C GLU A 55 -12.00 9.22 0.62
N HIS A 56 -12.59 9.40 1.81
CA HIS A 56 -11.93 9.10 3.06
C HIS A 56 -11.83 7.58 3.27
N GLY A 57 -10.65 7.11 3.67
CA GLY A 57 -10.40 5.69 3.90
C GLY A 57 -8.98 5.44 4.37
N LYS A 58 -8.59 4.16 4.37
CA LYS A 58 -7.24 3.70 4.72
C LYS A 58 -6.64 2.91 3.56
N LEU A 59 -5.37 3.16 3.26
CA LEU A 59 -4.56 2.26 2.43
C LEU A 59 -3.87 1.26 3.37
N VAL A 60 -4.09 -0.03 3.15
CA VAL A 60 -3.51 -1.14 3.91
C VAL A 60 -2.43 -1.79 3.05
N LEU A 61 -1.19 -1.78 3.54
CA LEU A 61 -0.08 -2.53 2.97
C LEU A 61 0.06 -3.84 3.76
N SER A 62 -0.21 -4.97 3.12
CA SER A 62 -0.13 -6.29 3.75
C SER A 62 1.20 -6.94 3.39
N ILE A 63 1.95 -7.36 4.40
CA ILE A 63 3.24 -8.07 4.25
C ILE A 63 3.12 -9.34 5.08
N ASP A 64 2.88 -10.47 4.42
CA ASP A 64 2.72 -11.77 5.07
C ASP A 64 4.01 -12.59 5.02
N ASN A 65 4.57 -12.84 6.20
CA ASN A 65 5.75 -13.69 6.43
C ASN A 65 5.40 -15.04 7.08
N SER A 66 4.12 -15.38 7.22
CA SER A 66 3.68 -16.60 7.90
C SER A 66 4.26 -17.89 7.28
N LEU A 67 4.56 -17.86 5.98
CA LEU A 67 5.11 -18.98 5.22
C LEU A 67 6.59 -19.32 5.52
N SER A 68 7.30 -18.51 6.32
CA SER A 68 8.71 -18.75 6.63
C SER A 68 9.04 -18.62 8.11
N ARG A 69 9.90 -19.52 8.61
CA ARG A 69 10.49 -19.45 9.95
C ARG A 69 11.75 -18.57 10.01
N ARG A 70 12.21 -18.03 8.87
CA ARG A 70 13.46 -17.27 8.78
C ARG A 70 13.23 -15.81 9.15
N LYS A 71 14.24 -15.17 9.74
CA LYS A 71 14.22 -13.71 9.96
C LYS A 71 14.17 -13.03 8.59
N LYS A 72 13.18 -12.16 8.41
CA LYS A 72 13.01 -11.31 7.23
C LYS A 72 12.91 -9.86 7.68
N VAL A 73 13.35 -8.95 6.83
CA VAL A 73 13.29 -7.51 7.08
C VAL A 73 12.41 -6.90 6.01
N ALA A 74 11.47 -6.05 6.41
CA ALA A 74 10.75 -5.18 5.50
C ALA A 74 10.95 -3.74 5.95
N ALA A 75 11.25 -2.86 5.01
CA ALA A 75 11.35 -1.43 5.24
C ALA A 75 10.40 -0.72 4.28
N TYR A 76 9.64 0.23 4.80
CA TYR A 76 8.67 0.96 4.01
C TYR A 76 8.74 2.45 4.32
N ARG A 77 8.31 3.25 3.35
CA ARG A 77 8.07 4.67 3.49
C ARG A 77 6.78 5.00 2.76
N TYR A 78 6.03 5.97 3.26
CA TYR A 78 4.89 6.51 2.53
C TYR A 78 4.83 8.03 2.65
N LEU A 79 4.17 8.64 1.68
CA LEU A 79 3.85 10.06 1.66
C LEU A 79 2.36 10.23 1.31
N VAL A 80 1.66 11.04 2.08
CA VAL A 80 0.26 11.40 1.82
C VAL A 80 0.18 12.87 1.41
N ARG A 81 -0.30 13.13 0.18
CA ARG A 81 -0.53 14.47 -0.35
C ARG A 81 -2.03 14.69 -0.49
N ARG A 82 -2.59 15.57 0.33
CA ARG A 82 -4.01 15.97 0.20
C ARG A 82 -4.19 16.78 -1.08
N SER A 83 -5.27 16.54 -1.81
CA SER A 83 -5.64 17.45 -2.89
C SER A 83 -6.23 18.73 -2.29
N SER A 84 -5.60 19.87 -2.54
CA SER A 84 -6.19 21.17 -2.23
C SER A 84 -7.33 21.40 -3.24
N SER A 85 -8.57 21.30 -2.79
CA SER A 85 -9.68 21.88 -3.54
C SER A 85 -9.59 23.40 -3.37
N SER A 86 -8.84 24.08 -4.23
CA SER A 86 -9.02 25.52 -4.42
C SER A 86 -10.34 25.70 -5.15
N VAL A 87 -11.38 26.10 -4.43
CA VAL A 87 -12.57 26.68 -5.05
C VAL A 87 -12.18 28.09 -5.47
N PRO A 88 -12.13 28.44 -6.77
CA PRO A 88 -12.02 29.84 -7.16
C PRO A 88 -13.32 30.54 -6.77
N ALA A 89 -13.20 31.70 -6.12
CA ALA A 89 -14.32 32.60 -5.83
C ALA A 89 -14.93 33.16 -7.11
#